data_AF-A0A2V5TN75-F1
#
_entry.id   AF-A0A2V5TN75-F1
#
_cell.length_a   1.000
_cell.length_b   1.000
_cell.length_c   1.000
_cell.angle_alpha   90.00
_cell.angle_beta   90.00
_cell.angle_gamma   90.00
#
_symmetry.space_group_name_H-M   'P 1'
#
loop_
_entity.id
_entity.type
_entity.pdbx_description
1 polymer ?
#
loop_
_entity_poly.entity_id
_entity_poly.type
_entity_poly.pdbx_seq_one_letter_code
_entity_poly.pdbx_strand_id
1 'polypeptide(L)'
;MNKFPFQVKAGGLLQTALLRFASKAEIQRYHRSLSPFARQATTIIREAVEFTRLAAKRWRYYASSGEAAESLANLQRKVQRDSTCEVAFIMVATIRRERHDLPVGLAYCRRTWCHHLALDFLALHPHALGQRERVRGVGSGIVFGLVQLARVLRIPRIWGEATVNSAPFYEKLLAIRPVKDLFIIEAPEMAAIAERQKKISDPILVSPTTGGLP
;
A
#
# COMPACT_ATOMS: atom_id res chain seq x y z
N MET A 1 13.23 -3.57 11.71
CA MET A 1 12.84 -2.56 10.70
C MET A 1 11.31 -2.49 10.65
N ASN A 2 10.68 -1.44 11.20
CA ASN A 2 9.21 -1.33 11.30
C ASN A 2 8.59 -0.37 10.28
N LYS A 3 9.41 0.22 9.42
CA LYS A 3 9.02 1.21 8.42
C LYS A 3 9.69 0.86 7.10
N PHE A 4 8.95 0.95 6.01
CA PHE A 4 9.40 0.66 4.66
C PHE A 4 9.34 1.97 3.86
N PRO A 5 10.49 2.64 3.65
CA PRO A 5 10.51 3.90 2.93
C PRO A 5 10.27 3.68 1.43
N PHE A 6 9.66 4.66 0.79
CA PHE A 6 9.48 4.73 -0.66
C PHE A 6 9.34 6.18 -1.11
N GLN A 7 9.52 6.44 -2.41
CA GLN A 7 9.41 7.79 -2.99
C GLN A 7 8.03 8.02 -3.59
N VAL A 8 7.51 9.22 -3.37
CA VAL A 8 6.29 9.75 -3.99
C VAL A 8 6.53 11.12 -4.57
N LYS A 9 5.66 11.58 -5.47
CA LYS A 9 5.69 12.96 -5.98
C LYS A 9 4.53 13.74 -5.38
N ALA A 10 4.83 14.67 -4.47
CA ALA A 10 3.85 15.54 -3.81
C ALA A 10 4.18 17.01 -4.12
N GLY A 11 3.20 17.77 -4.62
CA GLY A 11 3.43 19.17 -5.02
C GLY A 11 4.49 19.34 -6.11
N GLY A 12 4.71 18.33 -6.95
CA GLY A 12 5.74 18.36 -7.99
C GLY A 12 7.14 17.91 -7.53
N LEU A 13 7.37 17.78 -6.23
CA LEU A 13 8.66 17.38 -5.65
C LEU A 13 8.66 15.91 -5.25
N LEU A 14 9.83 15.26 -5.37
CA LEU A 14 10.04 13.94 -4.78
C LEU A 14 10.11 14.07 -3.27
N GLN A 15 9.35 13.22 -2.58
CA GLN A 15 9.30 13.15 -1.12
C GLN A 15 9.36 11.69 -0.68
N THR A 16 10.02 11.44 0.44
CA THR A 16 10.03 10.12 1.07
C THR A 16 8.74 9.92 1.86
N ALA A 17 8.00 8.89 1.49
CA ALA A 17 6.88 8.35 2.24
C ALA A 17 7.33 7.12 3.05
N LEU A 18 6.58 6.81 4.10
CA LEU A 18 6.82 5.66 4.97
C LEU A 18 5.58 4.78 4.99
N LEU A 19 5.76 3.50 4.65
CA LEU A 19 4.77 2.46 4.89
C LEU A 19 5.07 1.78 6.22
N ARG A 20 4.08 1.65 7.09
CA ARG A 20 4.25 1.03 8.41
C ARG A 20 2.97 0.35 8.87
N PHE A 21 3.09 -0.60 9.80
CA PHE A 21 1.94 -1.18 10.46
C PHE A 21 1.14 -0.09 11.20
N ALA A 22 -0.18 -0.15 11.08
CA ALA A 22 -1.08 0.71 11.81
C ALA A 22 -1.44 0.07 13.16
N SER A 23 -1.45 0.88 14.21
CA SER A 23 -2.00 0.47 15.50
C SER A 23 -3.52 0.59 15.49
N LYS A 24 -4.19 -0.06 16.46
CA LYS A 24 -5.64 0.08 16.66
C LYS A 24 -6.10 1.54 16.72
N ALA A 25 -5.36 2.37 17.47
CA ALA A 25 -5.66 3.79 17.62
C ALA A 25 -5.50 4.55 16.29
N GLU A 26 -4.52 4.18 15.48
CA GLU A 26 -4.31 4.79 14.18
C GLU A 26 -5.38 4.41 13.16
N ILE A 27 -5.80 3.15 13.13
CA ILE A 27 -6.90 2.68 12.27
C ILE A 27 -8.18 3.45 12.61
N GLN A 28 -8.46 3.67 13.90
CA GLN A 28 -9.59 4.49 14.32
C GLN A 28 -9.48 5.95 13.87
N ARG A 29 -8.29 6.57 13.99
CA ARG A 29 -8.06 7.94 13.52
C ARG A 29 -8.20 8.06 12.00
N TYR A 30 -7.60 7.14 11.25
CA TYR A 30 -7.71 7.08 9.78
C TYR A 30 -9.16 6.90 9.36
N HIS A 31 -9.91 6.01 10.01
CA HIS A 31 -11.32 5.83 9.70
C HIS A 31 -12.14 7.11 9.96
N ARG A 32 -11.87 7.82 11.06
CA ARG A 32 -12.54 9.10 11.37
C ARG A 32 -12.17 10.22 10.39
N SER A 33 -10.94 10.25 9.87
CA SER A 33 -10.52 11.26 8.88
C SER A 33 -11.24 11.12 7.53
N LEU A 34 -11.96 10.02 7.30
CA LEU A 34 -12.77 9.83 6.09
C LEU A 34 -14.14 10.50 6.14
N SER A 35 -14.63 10.90 7.32
CA SER A 35 -15.98 11.49 7.47
C SER A 35 -16.26 12.67 6.52
N PRO A 36 -15.32 13.62 6.27
CA PRO A 36 -15.54 14.72 5.32
C PRO A 36 -15.76 14.27 3.87
N PHE A 37 -15.32 13.06 3.52
CA PHE A 37 -15.34 12.52 2.16
C PHE A 37 -16.54 11.60 1.91
N ALA A 38 -17.32 11.29 2.95
CA ALA A 38 -18.40 10.30 2.88
C ALA A 38 -19.52 10.64 1.88
N ARG A 39 -19.69 11.92 1.54
CA ARG A 39 -20.72 12.42 0.61
C ARG A 39 -20.17 12.81 -0.76
N GLN A 40 -18.89 12.55 -1.05
CA GLN A 40 -18.29 12.97 -2.32
C GLN A 40 -18.70 12.07 -3.49
N ALA A 41 -18.95 12.69 -4.65
CA ALA A 41 -19.58 12.02 -5.79
C ALA A 41 -18.60 11.23 -6.69
N THR A 42 -17.30 11.55 -6.69
CA THR A 42 -16.36 10.90 -7.61
C THR A 42 -16.15 9.43 -7.24
N THR A 43 -16.28 8.52 -8.23
CA THR A 43 -16.14 7.07 -8.05
C THR A 43 -14.88 6.67 -7.28
N ILE A 44 -13.72 7.28 -7.61
CA ILE A 44 -12.43 6.96 -6.97
C ILE A 44 -12.42 7.27 -5.47
N ILE A 45 -13.01 8.40 -5.05
CA ILE A 45 -13.07 8.76 -3.63
C ILE A 45 -14.05 7.86 -2.89
N ARG A 46 -15.17 7.51 -3.53
CA ARG A 46 -16.14 6.55 -2.96
C ARG A 46 -15.50 5.19 -2.73
N GLU A 47 -14.80 4.63 -3.72
CA GLU A 47 -14.05 3.37 -3.60
C GLU A 47 -12.99 3.45 -2.50
N ALA A 48 -12.22 4.54 -2.43
CA ALA A 48 -11.21 4.72 -1.39
C ALA A 48 -11.80 4.72 0.03
N VAL A 49 -12.94 5.40 0.23
CA VAL A 49 -13.66 5.42 1.51
C VAL A 49 -14.22 4.03 1.83
N GLU A 50 -14.82 3.36 0.85
CA GLU A 50 -15.40 2.03 1.01
C GLU A 50 -14.34 0.99 1.37
N PHE A 51 -13.25 0.91 0.60
CA PHE A 51 -12.15 -0.03 0.85
C PHE A 51 -11.51 0.20 2.21
N THR A 52 -11.36 1.45 2.64
CA THR A 52 -10.87 1.74 3.98
C THR A 52 -11.83 1.25 5.07
N ARG A 53 -13.14 1.45 4.89
CA ARG A 53 -14.16 0.97 5.86
C ARG A 53 -14.16 -0.56 5.93
N LEU A 54 -14.08 -1.24 4.80
CA LEU A 54 -13.99 -2.70 4.71
C LEU A 54 -12.70 -3.22 5.35
N ALA A 55 -11.56 -2.60 5.07
CA ALA A 55 -10.28 -2.88 5.73
C ALA A 55 -10.39 -2.77 7.26
N ALA A 56 -10.93 -1.67 7.77
CA ALA A 56 -11.09 -1.47 9.20
C ALA A 56 -12.11 -2.44 9.84
N LYS A 57 -13.16 -2.84 9.11
CA LYS A 57 -14.12 -3.85 9.55
C LYS A 57 -13.46 -5.23 9.64
N ARG A 58 -12.78 -5.67 8.58
CA ARG A 58 -12.09 -6.97 8.56
C ARG A 58 -10.98 -7.02 9.60
N TRP A 59 -10.15 -6.00 9.71
CA TRP A 59 -9.09 -5.96 10.72
C TRP A 59 -9.65 -6.10 12.14
N ARG A 60 -10.79 -5.45 12.47
CA ARG A 60 -11.43 -5.57 13.79
C ARG A 60 -11.88 -7.01 14.10
N TYR A 61 -12.34 -7.74 13.08
CA TYR A 61 -12.71 -9.15 13.23
C TYR A 61 -11.49 -10.00 13.63
N TYR A 62 -10.38 -9.92 12.91
CA TYR A 62 -9.13 -10.61 13.27
C TYR A 62 -8.56 -10.11 14.60
N ALA A 63 -8.71 -8.83 14.93
CA ALA A 63 -8.26 -8.31 16.21
C ALA A 63 -9.03 -8.91 17.39
N SER A 64 -10.33 -9.18 17.23
CA SER A 64 -11.14 -9.83 18.27
C SER A 64 -10.75 -11.29 18.54
N SER A 65 -10.23 -12.01 17.55
CA SER A 65 -9.69 -13.38 17.69
C SER A 65 -8.21 -13.41 18.07
N GLY A 66 -7.55 -12.25 18.19
CA GLY A 66 -6.11 -12.19 18.43
C GLY A 66 -5.27 -12.58 17.21
N GLU A 67 -5.82 -12.51 16.01
CA GLU A 67 -5.18 -12.85 14.73
C GLU A 67 -4.80 -11.61 13.91
N ALA A 68 -4.86 -10.42 14.51
CA ALA A 68 -4.38 -9.18 13.89
C ALA A 68 -2.97 -8.79 14.38
N ALA A 69 -2.14 -8.26 13.48
CA ALA A 69 -0.83 -7.71 13.81
C ALA A 69 -0.78 -6.18 13.68
N GLU A 70 -0.17 -5.53 14.66
CA GLU A 70 0.07 -4.07 14.71
C GLU A 70 1.55 -3.69 14.53
N SER A 71 2.43 -4.68 14.34
CA SER A 71 3.86 -4.47 14.07
C SER A 71 4.47 -5.69 13.39
N LEU A 72 5.62 -5.49 12.73
CA LEU A 72 6.39 -6.59 12.15
C LEU A 72 6.76 -7.63 13.20
N ALA A 73 7.25 -7.20 14.37
CA ALA A 73 7.62 -8.12 15.44
C ALA A 73 6.42 -8.91 15.97
N ASN A 74 5.23 -8.31 16.00
CA ASN A 74 4.01 -9.02 16.38
C ASN A 74 3.57 -10.02 15.31
N LEU A 75 3.64 -9.65 14.03
CA LEU A 75 3.39 -10.55 12.90
C LEU A 75 4.35 -11.76 12.92
N GLN A 76 5.66 -11.51 13.06
CA GLN A 76 6.67 -12.56 13.13
C GLN A 76 6.43 -13.50 14.30
N ARG A 77 6.14 -12.98 15.49
CA ARG A 77 5.81 -13.83 16.66
C ARG A 77 4.59 -14.72 16.42
N LYS A 78 3.54 -14.21 15.77
CA LYS A 78 2.34 -15.00 15.46
C LYS A 78 2.66 -16.13 14.48
N VAL A 79 3.37 -15.82 13.39
CA VAL A 79 3.78 -16.80 12.37
C VAL A 79 4.78 -17.82 12.94
N GLN A 80 5.65 -17.43 13.85
CA GLN A 80 6.57 -18.35 14.53
C GLN A 80 5.85 -19.29 15.50
N ARG A 81 4.82 -18.79 16.19
CA ARG A 81 4.00 -19.61 17.09
C ARG A 81 3.17 -20.63 16.32
N ASP A 82 2.64 -20.25 15.17
CA ASP A 82 1.86 -21.11 14.29
C ASP A 82 2.13 -20.72 12.83
N SER A 83 2.89 -21.55 12.12
CA SER A 83 3.25 -21.30 10.72
C SER A 83 2.08 -21.50 9.76
N THR A 84 0.97 -22.07 10.22
CA THR A 84 -0.24 -22.26 9.43
C THR A 84 -1.30 -21.21 9.74
N CYS A 85 -1.12 -20.36 10.75
CA CYS A 85 -2.12 -19.33 11.05
C CYS A 85 -2.24 -18.28 9.93
N GLU A 86 -3.43 -17.72 9.85
CA GLU A 86 -3.67 -16.50 9.11
C GLU A 86 -3.53 -15.28 10.04
N VAL A 87 -2.83 -14.25 9.57
CA VAL A 87 -2.63 -13.02 10.34
C VAL A 87 -2.97 -11.80 9.50
N ALA A 88 -3.97 -11.03 9.92
CA ALA A 88 -4.38 -9.80 9.26
C ALA A 88 -3.61 -8.57 9.78
N PHE A 89 -3.36 -7.59 8.92
CA PHE A 89 -2.78 -6.32 9.34
C PHE A 89 -3.14 -5.20 8.36
N ILE A 90 -3.09 -3.97 8.86
CA ILE A 90 -3.18 -2.78 8.03
C ILE A 90 -1.81 -2.10 8.02
N MET A 91 -1.35 -1.74 6.83
CA MET A 91 -0.22 -0.85 6.65
C MET A 91 -0.71 0.51 6.17
N VAL A 92 -0.26 1.59 6.79
CA VAL A 92 -0.58 2.96 6.41
C VAL A 92 0.65 3.61 5.81
N ALA A 93 0.46 4.22 4.64
CA ALA A 93 1.43 5.08 4.00
C ALA A 93 1.26 6.51 4.51
N THR A 94 2.37 7.12 4.91
CA THR A 94 2.41 8.50 5.41
C THR A 94 3.49 9.30 4.73
N ILE A 95 3.26 10.60 4.54
CA ILE A 95 4.30 11.57 4.20
C ILE A 95 4.52 12.52 5.38
N ARG A 96 5.75 12.99 5.55
CA ARG A 96 6.05 14.00 6.56
C ARG A 96 5.61 15.37 6.06
N ARG A 97 4.77 16.07 6.80
CA ARG A 97 4.41 17.46 6.53
C ARG A 97 4.61 18.27 7.79
N GLU A 98 5.52 19.23 7.74
CA GLU A 98 5.92 20.03 8.90
C GLU A 98 6.27 19.12 10.10
N ARG A 99 5.43 19.14 11.14
CA ARG A 99 5.60 18.37 12.38
C ARG A 99 4.75 17.11 12.49
N HIS A 100 3.94 16.79 11.48
CA HIS A 100 2.99 15.67 11.53
C HIS A 100 3.12 14.71 10.34
N ASP A 101 2.76 13.46 10.56
CA ASP A 101 2.72 12.44 9.51
C ASP A 101 1.30 12.43 8.91
N LEU A 102 1.18 12.80 7.64
CA LEU A 102 -0.09 12.84 6.92
C LEU A 102 -0.35 11.51 6.22
N PRO A 103 -1.48 10.81 6.50
CA PRO A 103 -1.83 9.59 5.79
C PRO A 103 -2.15 9.87 4.32
N VAL A 104 -1.55 9.09 3.42
CA VAL A 104 -1.75 9.21 1.97
C VAL A 104 -2.35 7.95 1.35
N GLY A 105 -2.37 6.83 2.07
CA GLY A 105 -3.02 5.60 1.66
C GLY A 105 -2.87 4.48 2.69
N LEU A 106 -3.50 3.35 2.41
CA LEU A 106 -3.39 2.13 3.20
C LEU A 106 -3.43 0.88 2.33
N ALA A 107 -2.90 -0.20 2.89
CA ALA A 107 -3.16 -1.56 2.44
C ALA A 107 -3.68 -2.40 3.61
N TYR A 108 -4.77 -3.13 3.40
CA TYR A 108 -5.16 -4.25 4.24
C TYR A 108 -4.60 -5.53 3.65
N CYS A 109 -3.86 -6.27 4.45
CA CYS A 109 -3.22 -7.48 4.03
C CYS A 109 -3.48 -8.62 5.01
N ARG A 110 -3.35 -9.85 4.51
CA ARG A 110 -3.27 -11.05 5.33
C ARG A 110 -2.04 -11.84 4.95
N ARG A 111 -1.27 -12.28 5.95
CA ARG A 111 -0.39 -13.43 5.76
C ARG A 111 -1.28 -14.67 5.83
N THR A 112 -1.43 -15.41 4.75
CA THR A 112 -2.35 -16.56 4.64
C THR A 112 -1.72 -17.85 5.16
N TRP A 113 -2.53 -18.90 5.34
CA TRP A 113 -2.09 -20.21 5.84
C TRP A 113 -0.87 -20.79 5.10
N CYS A 114 -0.82 -20.64 3.77
CA CYS A 114 0.28 -21.11 2.92
C CYS A 114 1.46 -20.13 2.81
N HIS A 115 1.63 -19.23 3.77
CA HIS A 115 2.72 -18.25 3.79
C HIS A 115 2.76 -17.27 2.60
N HIS A 116 1.60 -16.96 2.01
CA HIS A 116 1.49 -15.89 1.00
C HIS A 116 1.02 -14.59 1.64
N LEU A 117 1.21 -13.48 0.94
CA LEU A 117 0.60 -12.20 1.29
C LEU A 117 -0.62 -11.95 0.40
N ALA A 118 -1.81 -11.92 0.97
CA ALA A 118 -3.01 -11.43 0.30
C ALA A 118 -3.10 -9.91 0.48
N LEU A 119 -3.26 -9.17 -0.61
CA LEU A 119 -3.62 -7.75 -0.64
C LEU A 119 -5.11 -7.65 -0.95
N ASP A 120 -5.96 -7.64 0.08
CA ASP A 120 -7.41 -7.60 -0.16
C ASP A 120 -7.90 -6.17 -0.43
N PHE A 121 -7.30 -5.13 0.18
CA PHE A 121 -7.68 -3.74 -0.09
C PHE A 121 -6.46 -2.83 -0.20
N LEU A 122 -6.39 -2.06 -1.29
CA LEU A 122 -5.46 -0.95 -1.47
C LEU A 122 -6.27 0.33 -1.70
N ALA A 123 -6.13 1.32 -0.83
CA ALA A 123 -6.87 2.57 -0.92
C ALA A 123 -5.96 3.78 -0.75
N LEU A 124 -6.16 4.80 -1.58
CA LEU A 124 -5.52 6.11 -1.39
C LEU A 124 -6.35 6.95 -0.42
N HIS A 125 -5.69 7.71 0.47
CA HIS A 125 -6.43 8.63 1.32
C HIS A 125 -7.04 9.74 0.44
N PRO A 126 -8.32 10.13 0.60
CA PRO A 126 -8.94 11.16 -0.23
C PRO A 126 -8.18 12.49 -0.31
N HIS A 127 -7.52 12.91 0.78
CA HIS A 127 -6.55 14.03 0.76
C HIS A 127 -5.50 13.90 -0.36
N ALA A 128 -4.89 12.73 -0.52
CA ALA A 128 -3.87 12.49 -1.55
C ALA A 128 -4.44 12.47 -2.99
N LEU A 129 -5.76 12.34 -3.14
CA LEU A 129 -6.46 12.38 -4.43
C LEU A 129 -6.89 13.80 -4.83
N GLY A 130 -7.05 14.71 -3.85
CA GLY A 130 -7.51 16.08 -4.08
C GLY A 130 -6.50 16.92 -4.84
N GLN A 131 -6.98 17.96 -5.55
CA GLN A 131 -6.13 18.83 -6.38
C GLN A 131 -5.06 19.58 -5.57
N ARG A 132 -5.37 20.02 -4.35
CA ARG A 132 -4.45 20.78 -3.49
C ARG A 132 -3.29 19.93 -2.94
N GLU A 133 -3.50 18.63 -2.79
CA GLU A 133 -2.57 17.73 -2.10
C GLU A 133 -2.29 16.47 -2.91
N ARG A 134 -2.34 16.58 -4.25
CA ARG A 134 -2.22 15.43 -5.13
C ARG A 134 -0.85 14.78 -4.95
N VAL A 135 -0.85 13.57 -4.39
CA VAL A 135 0.35 12.75 -4.22
C VAL A 135 0.34 11.62 -5.24
N ARG A 136 1.32 11.62 -6.14
CA ARG A 136 1.47 10.58 -7.17
C ARG A 136 2.44 9.49 -6.69
N GLY A 137 2.20 8.26 -7.15
CA GLY A 137 3.06 7.12 -6.84
C GLY A 137 2.72 6.40 -5.53
N VAL A 138 1.72 6.83 -4.78
CA VAL A 138 1.35 6.21 -3.48
C VAL A 138 0.99 4.74 -3.65
N GLY A 139 0.14 4.37 -4.61
CA GLY A 139 -0.26 2.98 -4.82
C GLY A 139 0.94 2.08 -5.15
N SER A 140 1.77 2.47 -6.12
CA SER A 140 2.98 1.74 -6.51
C SER A 140 3.98 1.64 -5.35
N GLY A 141 4.12 2.72 -4.58
CA GLY A 141 5.00 2.78 -3.41
C GLY A 141 4.52 1.89 -2.25
N ILE A 142 3.21 1.80 -2.02
CA ILE A 142 2.64 0.82 -1.08
C ILE A 142 2.98 -0.60 -1.53
N VAL A 143 2.75 -0.95 -2.80
CA VAL A 143 3.09 -2.29 -3.31
C VAL A 143 4.59 -2.57 -3.19
N PHE A 144 5.47 -1.60 -3.48
CA PHE A 144 6.90 -1.74 -3.22
C PHE A 144 7.22 -1.98 -1.74
N GLY A 145 6.56 -1.26 -0.83
CA GLY A 145 6.69 -1.50 0.61
C GLY A 145 6.24 -2.91 1.02
N LEU A 146 5.19 -3.45 0.38
CA LEU A 146 4.76 -4.84 0.57
C LEU A 146 5.78 -5.84 0.02
N VAL A 147 6.45 -5.53 -1.10
CA VAL A 147 7.57 -6.34 -1.61
C VAL A 147 8.73 -6.35 -0.60
N GLN A 148 9.06 -5.22 0.02
CA GLN A 148 10.07 -5.20 1.08
C GLN A 148 9.65 -6.05 2.29
N LEU A 149 8.38 -5.94 2.72
CA LEU A 149 7.84 -6.77 3.79
C LEU A 149 7.92 -8.26 3.44
N ALA A 150 7.53 -8.63 2.22
CA ALA A 150 7.59 -10.00 1.73
C ALA A 150 9.03 -10.55 1.77
N ARG A 151 10.02 -9.75 1.36
CA ARG A 151 11.45 -10.13 1.47
C ARG A 151 11.89 -10.34 2.92
N VAL A 152 11.50 -9.47 3.84
CA VAL A 152 11.82 -9.61 5.27
C VAL A 152 11.21 -10.86 5.88
N LEU A 153 10.01 -11.23 5.43
CA LEU A 153 9.29 -12.42 5.91
C LEU A 153 9.57 -13.68 5.09
N ARG A 154 10.37 -13.60 4.02
CA ARG A 154 10.59 -14.67 3.03
C ARG A 154 9.30 -15.22 2.42
N ILE A 155 8.31 -14.36 2.22
CA ILE A 155 7.05 -14.68 1.54
C ILE A 155 7.33 -14.84 0.04
N PRO A 156 6.98 -15.99 -0.58
CA PRO A 156 7.29 -16.26 -1.98
C PRO A 156 6.35 -15.54 -2.96
N ARG A 157 5.15 -15.17 -2.51
CA ARG A 157 4.09 -14.65 -3.38
C ARG A 157 3.22 -13.61 -2.68
N ILE A 158 2.92 -12.53 -3.40
CA ILE A 158 1.82 -11.61 -3.09
C ILE A 158 0.72 -11.83 -4.13
N TRP A 159 -0.54 -11.85 -3.71
CA TRP A 159 -1.67 -11.88 -4.64
C TRP A 159 -2.77 -10.92 -4.16
N GLY A 160 -3.65 -10.53 -5.06
CA GLY A 160 -4.81 -9.73 -4.70
C GLY A 160 -5.79 -9.64 -5.85
N GLU A 161 -6.92 -8.99 -5.56
CA GLU A 161 -7.96 -8.76 -6.55
C GLU A 161 -7.98 -7.28 -6.98
N ALA A 162 -8.36 -7.04 -8.22
CA ALA A 162 -8.50 -5.74 -8.82
C ALA A 162 -9.92 -5.56 -9.35
N THR A 163 -10.57 -4.47 -8.96
CA THR A 163 -11.79 -4.01 -9.61
C THR A 163 -11.48 -3.56 -11.04
N VAL A 164 -12.51 -3.44 -11.86
CA VAL A 164 -12.40 -2.83 -13.21
C VAL A 164 -11.68 -1.47 -13.20
N ASN A 165 -11.84 -0.68 -12.14
CA ASN A 165 -11.21 0.64 -12.01
C ASN A 165 -9.74 0.58 -11.58
N SER A 166 -9.32 -0.50 -10.90
CA SER A 166 -7.95 -0.67 -10.40
C SER A 166 -7.11 -1.63 -11.26
N ALA A 167 -7.72 -2.44 -12.13
CA ALA A 167 -7.02 -3.32 -13.06
C ALA A 167 -5.95 -2.58 -13.90
N PRO A 168 -6.23 -1.42 -14.53
CA PRO A 168 -5.21 -0.70 -15.31
C PRO A 168 -3.99 -0.26 -14.49
N PHE A 169 -4.17 -0.03 -13.18
CA PHE A 169 -3.07 0.28 -12.28
C PHE A 169 -2.14 -0.93 -12.11
N TYR A 170 -2.68 -2.12 -11.85
CA TYR A 170 -1.89 -3.33 -11.67
C TYR A 170 -1.26 -3.81 -12.98
N GLU A 171 -1.96 -3.69 -14.11
CA GLU A 171 -1.39 -3.98 -15.43
C GLU A 171 -0.15 -3.14 -15.71
N LYS A 172 -0.23 -1.83 -15.44
CA LYS A 172 0.91 -0.93 -15.57
C LYS A 172 2.01 -1.23 -14.56
N LEU A 173 1.65 -1.53 -13.32
CA LEU A 173 2.61 -1.81 -12.26
C LEU A 173 3.35 -3.13 -12.49
N LEU A 174 2.70 -4.15 -13.03
CA LEU A 174 3.28 -5.48 -13.21
C LEU A 174 3.78 -5.72 -14.63
N ALA A 175 3.46 -4.81 -15.57
CA ALA A 175 3.71 -5.00 -17.01
C ALA A 175 3.07 -6.29 -17.56
N ILE A 176 1.88 -6.62 -17.04
CA ILE A 176 1.06 -7.76 -17.45
C ILE A 176 -0.26 -7.26 -18.02
N ARG A 177 -0.86 -8.00 -18.96
CA ARG A 177 -2.23 -7.76 -19.43
C ARG A 177 -2.88 -9.08 -19.90
N PRO A 178 -4.20 -9.26 -19.71
CA PRO A 178 -5.11 -8.43 -18.93
C PRO A 178 -5.15 -8.83 -17.43
N VAL A 179 -5.44 -7.88 -16.54
CA VAL A 179 -5.88 -8.20 -15.16
C VAL A 179 -7.40 -8.26 -15.17
N LYS A 180 -7.97 -9.46 -15.11
CA LYS A 180 -9.44 -9.65 -15.14
C LYS A 180 -10.08 -9.56 -13.76
N ASP A 181 -9.43 -10.12 -12.75
CA ASP A 181 -9.81 -10.03 -11.33
C ASP A 181 -8.57 -10.25 -10.45
N LEU A 182 -7.82 -11.31 -10.71
CA LEU A 182 -6.64 -11.70 -9.95
C LEU A 182 -5.35 -11.10 -10.52
N PHE A 183 -4.46 -10.64 -9.64
CA PHE A 183 -3.05 -10.43 -9.95
C PHE A 183 -2.16 -11.20 -8.98
N ILE A 184 -0.99 -11.62 -9.46
CA ILE A 184 0.03 -12.33 -8.69
C ILE A 184 1.36 -11.60 -8.88
N ILE A 185 2.12 -11.46 -7.81
CA ILE A 185 3.47 -10.89 -7.78
C ILE A 185 4.39 -11.95 -7.19
N GLU A 186 5.25 -12.51 -8.02
CA GLU A 186 6.25 -13.50 -7.63
C GLU A 186 7.66 -12.92 -7.72
N ALA A 187 8.69 -13.76 -7.60
CA ALA A 187 10.08 -13.31 -7.56
C ALA A 187 10.47 -12.38 -8.73
N PRO A 188 10.11 -12.64 -10.00
CA PRO A 188 10.44 -11.75 -11.11
C PRO A 188 9.78 -10.37 -10.98
N GLU A 189 8.49 -10.32 -10.64
CA GLU A 189 7.76 -9.06 -10.48
C GLU A 189 8.24 -8.29 -9.26
N MET A 190 8.51 -8.99 -8.14
CA MET A 190 9.09 -8.40 -6.93
C MET A 190 10.44 -7.74 -7.23
N ALA A 191 11.31 -8.40 -7.99
CA ALA A 191 12.60 -7.85 -8.41
C ALA A 191 12.41 -6.61 -9.30
N ALA A 192 11.51 -6.68 -10.29
CA ALA A 192 11.22 -5.58 -11.20
C ALA A 192 10.63 -4.35 -10.48
N ILE A 193 9.74 -4.56 -9.51
CA ILE A 193 9.17 -3.48 -8.67
C ILE A 193 10.28 -2.86 -7.82
N ALA A 194 11.16 -3.67 -7.23
CA ALA A 194 12.25 -3.16 -6.41
C ALA A 194 13.24 -2.31 -7.23
N GLU A 195 13.57 -2.74 -8.44
CA GLU A 195 14.48 -2.03 -9.34
C GLU A 195 13.89 -0.69 -9.81
N ARG A 196 12.60 -0.66 -10.18
CA ARG A 196 11.93 0.59 -10.55
C ARG A 196 11.94 1.61 -9.42
N GLN A 197 11.78 1.16 -8.18
CA GLN A 197 11.80 2.09 -7.05
C GLN A 197 13.20 2.68 -6.79
N LYS A 198 14.28 1.91 -7.01
CA LYS A 198 15.64 2.44 -6.94
C LYS A 198 15.84 3.55 -7.96
N LYS A 199 15.44 3.34 -9.22
CA LYS A 199 15.51 4.36 -10.28
C LYS A 199 14.76 5.65 -9.96
N ILE A 200 13.63 5.57 -9.24
CA ILE A 200 12.89 6.77 -8.77
C ILE A 200 13.62 7.45 -7.60
N SER A 201 14.38 6.69 -6.81
CA SER A 201 15.11 7.17 -5.64
C SER A 201 16.47 7.77 -5.98
N ASP A 202 17.04 7.45 -7.15
CA ASP A 202 18.30 8.00 -7.65
C ASP A 202 18.08 9.24 -8.53
N PRO A 203 18.42 10.46 -8.07
CA PRO A 203 18.23 11.69 -8.85
C PRO A 203 19.12 11.77 -10.10
N ILE A 204 20.14 10.93 -10.23
CA ILE A 204 21.09 10.92 -11.36
C ILE A 204 20.48 10.22 -12.60
N LEU A 205 19.45 9.38 -12.42
CA LEU A 205 18.83 8.61 -13.52
C LEU A 205 17.59 9.28 -14.13
N VAL A 206 17.22 10.47 -13.66
CA VAL A 206 16.14 11.30 -14.21
C VAL A 206 16.74 12.52 -14.90
N SER A 207 17.62 12.32 -15.88
CA SER A 207 17.96 13.40 -16.82
C SER A 207 16.79 13.65 -17.75
N PRO A 208 16.41 14.91 -18.00
CA PRO A 208 15.43 15.24 -19.03
C PRO A 208 16.06 14.92 -20.39
N THR A 209 15.36 14.15 -21.23
CA THR A 209 15.62 14.19 -22.68
C THR A 209 15.42 15.63 -23.13
N THR A 210 16.54 16.32 -23.29
CA THR A 210 16.67 17.62 -23.92
C THR A 210 16.36 17.50 -25.41
N GLY A 211 15.51 18.42 -25.87
CA GLY A 211 15.56 19.11 -27.18
C GLY A 211 15.78 18.29 -28.44
N GLY A 212 14.77 18.30 -29.31
CA GLY A 212 14.93 17.97 -30.73
C GLY A 212 13.67 18.29 -31.53
N LEU A 213 13.38 19.58 -31.72
CA LEU A 213 12.64 20.07 -32.90
C LEU A 213 13.67 20.44 -33.97
N PRO A 214 13.34 20.23 -35.24
CA PRO A 214 13.02 21.36 -36.11
C PRO A 214 11.51 21.58 -36.24
#